data_AF-A0A969EV29-F1
#
_entry.id   AF-A0A969EV29-F1
#
_cell.length_a   1.000
_cell.length_b   1.000
_cell.length_c   1.000
_cell.angle_alpha   90.00
_cell.angle_beta   90.00
_cell.angle_gamma   90.00
#
_symmetry.space_group_name_H-M   'P 1'
#
loop_
_entity.id
_entity.type
_entity.pdbx_description
1 polymer ?
#
loop_
_entity_poly.entity_id
_entity_poly.type
_entity_poly.pdbx_seq_one_letter_code
_entity_poly.pdbx_strand_id
1 'polypeptide(L)'
;MGKHMEKTVPGIKWVKQDLMAINGGSWVKLEATSKKGQENLHSDMYFTAFQDRMIGVNFSANVDRYAAVKSAFEQSRDSIEIAPEAI
;
A
#
# COMPACT_ATOMS: atom_id res chain seq x y z
N MET A 1 -15.96 1.55 1.67
CA MET A 1 -14.75 0.82 2.10
C MET A 1 -14.57 0.76 3.63
N GLY A 2 -14.65 1.86 4.39
CA GLY A 2 -14.16 1.92 5.79
C GLY A 2 -14.77 0.97 6.83
N LYS A 3 -16.10 0.83 6.91
CA LYS A 3 -16.78 0.16 8.05
C LYS A 3 -16.55 -1.36 8.18
N HIS A 4 -16.10 -2.05 7.13
CA HIS A 4 -15.87 -3.50 7.17
C HIS A 4 -14.43 -3.85 7.50
N MET A 5 -13.45 -3.08 7.00
CA MET A 5 -12.04 -3.34 7.28
C MET A 5 -11.68 -3.09 8.75
N GLU A 6 -12.31 -2.12 9.41
CA GLU A 6 -12.11 -1.87 10.85
C GLU A 6 -12.56 -3.05 11.73
N LYS A 7 -13.51 -3.85 11.24
CA LYS A 7 -13.96 -5.07 11.93
C LYS A 7 -13.04 -6.26 11.70
N THR A 8 -12.35 -6.29 10.57
CA THR A 8 -11.48 -7.40 10.16
C THR A 8 -10.03 -7.20 10.59
N VAL A 9 -9.56 -5.95 10.66
CA VAL A 9 -8.20 -5.59 11.07
C VAL A 9 -8.27 -4.80 12.39
N PRO A 10 -8.01 -5.45 13.54
CA PRO A 10 -8.08 -4.81 14.83
C PRO A 10 -7.21 -3.55 14.93
N GLY A 11 -7.83 -2.45 15.35
CA GLY A 11 -7.11 -1.20 15.60
C GLY A 11 -6.57 -0.51 14.35
N ILE A 12 -7.05 -0.87 13.15
CA ILE A 12 -6.68 -0.14 11.93
C ILE A 12 -7.14 1.32 12.01
N LYS A 13 -6.24 2.23 11.64
CA LYS A 13 -6.51 3.65 11.48
C LYS A 13 -6.00 4.09 10.12
N TRP A 14 -6.91 4.59 9.29
CA TRP A 14 -6.57 5.12 7.97
C TRP A 14 -5.81 6.44 8.11
N VAL A 15 -4.65 6.52 7.46
CA VAL A 15 -3.81 7.70 7.39
C VAL A 15 -4.08 8.46 6.10
N LYS A 16 -4.09 7.75 4.97
CA LYS A 16 -4.31 8.34 3.65
C LYS A 16 -5.01 7.35 2.72
N GLN A 17 -5.90 7.87 1.89
CA GLN A 17 -6.54 7.12 0.81
C GLN A 17 -6.50 8.02 -0.43
N ASP A 18 -5.87 7.56 -1.50
CA ASP A 18 -5.55 8.43 -2.64
C ASP A 18 -5.59 7.66 -3.96
N LEU A 19 -5.77 8.40 -5.06
CA LEU A 19 -5.53 7.91 -6.41
C LEU A 19 -4.26 8.60 -6.90
N MET A 20 -3.29 7.82 -7.37
CA MET A 20 -2.02 8.35 -7.84
C MET A 20 -1.54 7.66 -9.11
N ALA A 21 -0.70 8.36 -9.86
CA ALA A 21 -0.01 7.80 -11.00
C ALA A 21 1.37 7.28 -10.55
N ILE A 22 1.71 6.04 -10.92
CA ILE A 22 3.06 5.48 -10.76
C ILE A 22 3.44 4.93 -12.13
N ASN A 23 4.51 5.49 -12.71
CA ASN A 23 5.02 5.14 -14.04
C ASN A 23 3.94 5.07 -15.13
N GLY A 24 3.05 6.08 -15.16
CA GLY A 24 1.97 6.18 -16.13
C GLY A 24 0.75 5.29 -15.86
N GLY A 25 0.83 4.36 -14.91
CA GLY A 25 -0.30 3.56 -14.46
C GLY A 25 -1.11 4.26 -13.37
N SER A 26 -2.42 4.02 -13.33
CA SER A 26 -3.31 4.49 -12.25
C SER A 26 -3.33 3.51 -11.09
N TRP A 27 -3.12 4.02 -9.87
CA TRP A 27 -3.05 3.23 -8.65
C TRP A 27 -3.96 3.81 -7.56
N VAL A 28 -4.56 2.91 -6.78
CA VAL A 28 -5.17 3.24 -5.49
C VAL A 28 -4.11 3.08 -4.41
N LYS A 29 -3.83 4.15 -3.67
CA LYS A 29 -2.99 4.12 -2.47
C LYS A 29 -3.88 4.08 -1.22
N LEU A 30 -3.63 3.10 -0.35
CA LEU A 30 -4.20 3.04 0.98
C LEU A 30 -3.07 2.99 2.02
N GLU A 31 -3.03 3.97 2.90
CA GLU A 31 -2.06 4.08 3.99
C GLU A 31 -2.78 3.98 5.32
N ALA A 32 -2.28 3.13 6.21
CA ALA A 32 -2.91 2.88 7.51
C ALA A 32 -1.89 2.50 8.57
N THR A 33 -2.25 2.75 9.82
CA THR A 33 -1.61 2.09 10.97
C THR A 33 -2.51 1.00 11.50
N SER A 34 -1.94 -0.07 12.07
CA SER A 34 -2.70 -1.19 12.64
C SER A 34 -1.94 -1.85 13.77
N LYS A 35 -2.60 -2.75 14.51
CA LYS A 35 -1.99 -3.55 15.57
C LYS A 35 -1.99 -5.03 15.19
N LYS A 36 -0.83 -5.68 15.28
CA LYS A 36 -0.67 -7.13 15.07
C LYS A 36 0.05 -7.73 16.29
N GLY A 37 -0.71 -8.38 17.17
CA GLY A 37 -0.15 -8.82 18.46
C GLY A 37 0.26 -7.62 19.31
N GLN A 38 1.54 -7.51 19.64
CA GLN A 38 2.12 -6.36 20.35
C GLN A 38 2.74 -5.30 19.42
N GLU A 39 2.81 -5.58 18.12
CA GLU A 39 3.45 -4.69 17.15
C GLU A 39 2.46 -3.65 16.63
N ASN A 40 2.92 -2.40 16.52
CA ASN A 40 2.21 -1.32 15.83
C ASN A 40 2.84 -1.15 14.46
N LEU A 41 2.05 -1.40 13.42
CA LEU A 41 2.51 -1.38 12.04
C LEU A 41 2.02 -0.12 11.33
N HIS A 42 2.86 0.46 10.48
CA HIS A 42 2.50 1.43 9.46
C HIS A 42 2.60 0.74 8.11
N SER A 43 1.52 0.79 7.33
CA SER A 43 1.41 0.07 6.07
C SER A 43 1.01 1.00 4.94
N ASP A 44 1.71 0.90 3.82
CA ASP A 44 1.25 1.39 2.53
C ASP A 44 0.83 0.21 1.66
N MET A 45 -0.30 0.35 1.00
CA MET A 45 -0.85 -0.62 0.08
C MET A 45 -1.18 0.10 -1.22
N TYR A 46 -0.76 -0.51 -2.33
CA TYR A 46 -0.90 0.02 -3.68
C TYR A 46 -1.63 -1.02 -4.51
N PHE A 47 -2.72 -0.61 -5.16
CA PHE A 47 -3.52 -1.49 -5.99
C PHE A 47 -3.67 -0.91 -7.39
N THR A 48 -3.51 -1.75 -8.40
CA THR A 48 -3.81 -1.40 -9.79
C THR A 48 -4.47 -2.57 -10.50
N ALA A 49 -5.09 -2.28 -11.64
CA ALA A 49 -5.64 -3.29 -12.52
C ALA A 49 -4.57 -3.68 -13.56
N PHE A 50 -4.44 -4.97 -13.83
CA PHE A 50 -3.56 -5.51 -14.86
C PHE A 50 -4.17 -6.79 -15.44
N GLN A 51 -4.45 -6.81 -16.75
CA GLN A 51 -5.00 -7.98 -17.47
C GLN A 51 -6.18 -8.64 -16.75
N ASP A 52 -7.23 -7.86 -16.47
CA ASP A 52 -8.44 -8.27 -15.74
C ASP A 52 -8.20 -8.78 -14.30
N ARG A 53 -6.99 -8.58 -13.77
CA ARG A 53 -6.61 -8.93 -12.40
C ARG A 53 -6.28 -7.68 -11.61
N MET A 54 -6.37 -7.80 -10.29
CA MET A 54 -5.87 -6.78 -9.37
C MET A 54 -4.48 -7.18 -8.90
N ILE A 55 -3.51 -6.29 -9.05
CA ILE A 55 -2.19 -6.43 -8.45
C ILE A 55 -2.16 -5.57 -7.19
N GLY A 56 -1.79 -6.17 -6.07
CA GLY A 56 -1.59 -5.50 -4.80
C GLY A 56 -0.14 -5.58 -4.37
N VAL A 57 0.47 -4.43 -4.10
CA VAL A 57 1.79 -4.32 -3.48
C VAL A 57 1.61 -3.72 -2.10
N ASN A 58 2.15 -4.37 -1.08
CA ASN A 58 2.08 -3.91 0.29
C ASN A 58 3.48 -3.81 0.88
N PHE A 59 3.71 -2.72 1.61
CA PHE A 59 4.83 -2.58 2.51
C PHE A 59 4.32 -2.26 3.90
N SER A 60 4.87 -2.96 4.89
CA SER A 60 4.54 -2.75 6.31
C SER A 60 5.83 -2.74 7.11
N ALA A 61 5.95 -1.77 8.02
CA ALA A 61 7.04 -1.69 8.98
C ALA A 61 6.49 -1.32 10.36
N ASN A 62 7.24 -1.58 11.42
CA ASN A 62 6.90 -1.01 12.73
C ASN A 62 6.93 0.52 12.65
N VAL A 63 5.98 1.17 13.33
CA VAL A 63 5.77 2.63 13.27
C VAL A 63 7.05 3.42 13.59
N ASP A 64 7.84 2.94 14.55
CA ASP A 64 9.13 3.51 14.97
C ASP A 64 10.24 3.38 13.92
N ARG A 65 10.13 2.42 12.99
CA ARG A 65 11.10 2.22 11.89
C ARG A 65 10.63 2.77 10.55
N TYR A 66 9.33 2.96 10.38
CA TYR A 66 8.72 3.33 9.11
C TYR A 66 9.35 4.59 8.49
N ALA A 67 9.51 5.66 9.28
CA ALA A 67 10.09 6.91 8.78
C ALA A 67 11.51 6.73 8.21
N ALA A 68 12.32 5.85 8.81
CA ALA A 68 13.69 5.60 8.39
C ALA A 68 13.78 4.83 7.07
N VAL A 69 12.78 4.00 6.76
CA VAL A 69 12.78 3.13 5.55
C VAL A 69 11.86 3.66 4.45
N LYS A 70 11.03 4.66 4.75
CA LYS A 70 10.02 5.20 3.83
C LYS A 70 10.61 5.60 2.48
N SER A 71 11.71 6.34 2.46
CA SER A 71 12.30 6.83 1.21
C SER A 71 12.79 5.68 0.32
N ALA A 72 13.44 4.67 0.90
CA ALA A 72 13.89 3.49 0.15
C ALA A 72 12.72 2.69 -0.40
N PHE A 73 11.64 2.58 0.38
CA PHE A 73 10.41 1.96 -0.08
C PHE A 73 9.77 2.75 -1.24
N GLU A 74 9.67 4.07 -1.13
CA GLU A 74 9.12 4.92 -2.20
C GLU A 74 9.93 4.82 -3.49
N GLN A 75 11.26 4.73 -3.40
CA GLN A 75 12.13 4.46 -4.55
C GLN A 75 11.83 3.10 -5.18
N SER A 76 11.66 2.04 -4.37
CA SER A 76 11.27 0.71 -4.87
C SER A 76 9.87 0.68 -5.48
N ARG A 77 8.95 1.48 -4.99
CA ARG A 77 7.61 1.65 -5.59
C ARG A 77 7.72 2.35 -6.94
N ASP A 78 8.52 3.39 -7.02
CA ASP A 78 8.68 4.20 -8.23
C ASP A 78 9.47 3.48 -9.33
N SER A 79 10.04 2.30 -9.05
CA SER A 79 10.62 1.42 -10.07
C SER A 79 9.64 0.36 -10.61
N ILE A 80 8.36 0.37 -10.21
CA ILE A 80 7.38 -0.59 -10.71
C ILE A 80 7.00 -0.24 -12.15
N GLU A 81 7.28 -1.12 -13.09
CA GLU A 81 6.85 -1.01 -14.48
C GLU A 81 5.77 -2.05 -14.78
N ILE A 82 4.67 -1.60 -15.41
CA ILE A 82 3.65 -2.50 -15.93
C ILE A 82 4.02 -2.79 -17.38
N ALA A 83 4.59 -3.97 -17.63
CA ALA A 83 4.93 -4.38 -18.99
C ALA A 83 3.64 -4.52 -19.83
N PRO A 84 3.65 -4.04 -21.09
CA PRO A 84 2.56 -4.32 -22.01
C PRO A 84 2.43 -5.83 -22.22
N GLU A 85 1.23 -6.28 -22.55
CA GLU A 85 0.96 -7.66 -22.91
C GLU A 85 1.87 -8.08 -24.08
N ALA A 86 2.57 -9.21 -23.94
CA ALA A 86 3.32 -9.77 -25.04
C ALA A 86 2.32 -10.23 -26.10
N ILE A 87 2.32 -9.54 -27.24
CA ILE A 87 1.52 -9.86 -28.43
C ILE A 87 2.07 -11.12 -29.09
#